data_AF-A0A1J5PIR1-F1
#
_entry.id   AF-A0A1J5PIR1-F1
#
_cell.length_a   1.000
_cell.length_b   1.000
_cell.length_c   1.000
_cell.angle_alpha   90.00
_cell.angle_beta   90.00
_cell.angle_gamma   90.00
#
_symmetry.space_group_name_H-M   'P 1'
#
loop_
_entity.id
_entity.type
_entity.pdbx_description
1 polymer ?
#
loop_
_entity_poly.entity_id
_entity_poly.type
_entity_poly.pdbx_seq_one_letter_code
_entity_poly.pdbx_strand_id
1 'polypeptide(L)' 'MRRFALFAAVAAILSVEAVLPSNAEAGCYRLGETGYHWYRYCWGPRWVYPHHRICRHGYCWYR' A
#
# COMPACT_ATOMS: atom_id res chain seq x y z
N MET A 1 4.85 -40.74 -0.33
CA MET A 1 5.04 -39.71 -1.38
C MET A 1 3.93 -38.65 -1.41
N ARG A 2 2.65 -39.03 -1.30
CA ARG A 2 1.50 -38.08 -1.35
C ARG A 2 1.52 -36.94 -0.32
N ARG A 3 2.07 -37.18 0.89
CA ARG A 3 2.21 -36.15 1.94
C ARG A 3 3.23 -35.07 1.59
N PHE A 4 4.36 -35.46 0.98
CA PHE A 4 5.40 -34.50 0.56
C PHE A 4 4.91 -33.60 -0.57
N ALA A 5 4.12 -34.13 -1.50
CA ALA A 5 3.47 -33.33 -2.55
C ALA A 5 2.48 -32.29 -1.96
N LEU A 6 1.73 -32.67 -0.92
CA LEU A 6 0.84 -31.76 -0.19
C LEU A 6 1.62 -30.63 0.50
N PHE A 7 2.74 -30.95 1.17
CA PHE A 7 3.58 -29.93 1.79
C PHE A 7 4.21 -28.98 0.77
N ALA A 8 4.69 -29.49 -0.36
CA ALA A 8 5.23 -28.67 -1.43
C ALA A 8 4.17 -27.75 -2.04
N ALA A 9 2.94 -28.25 -2.24
CA ALA A 9 1.83 -27.44 -2.74
C ALA A 9 1.44 -26.32 -1.76
N VAL A 10 1.36 -26.63 -0.46
CA VAL A 10 1.07 -25.62 0.58
C VAL A 10 2.19 -24.58 0.66
N ALA A 11 3.46 -25.00 0.62
CA ALA A 11 4.60 -24.08 0.61
C ALA A 11 4.62 -23.17 -0.64
N ALA A 12 4.25 -23.71 -1.80
CA ALA A 12 4.13 -22.94 -3.04
C ALA A 12 3.01 -21.89 -2.96
N ILE A 13 1.86 -22.22 -2.38
CA ILE A 13 0.75 -21.27 -2.23
C ILE A 13 1.11 -20.15 -1.24
N LEU A 14 1.72 -20.50 -0.10
CA LEU A 14 2.13 -19.51 0.91
C LEU A 14 3.26 -18.59 0.43
N SER A 15 4.15 -19.08 -0.45
CA SER A 15 5.21 -18.24 -1.03
C SER A 15 4.68 -17.25 -2.07
N VAL A 16 3.57 -17.56 -2.76
CA VAL A 16 2.90 -16.59 -3.65
C VAL A 16 2.29 -15.43 -2.84
N GLU A 17 1.68 -15.70 -1.69
CA GLU A 17 1.13 -14.65 -0.82
C GLU A 17 2.20 -13.79 -0.15
N ALA A 18 3.38 -14.36 0.14
CA ALA A 18 4.52 -13.61 0.71
C ALA A 18 5.22 -12.71 -0.31
N VAL A 19 5.10 -13.01 -1.62
CA VAL A 19 5.75 -12.25 -2.71
C VAL A 19 4.79 -11.25 -3.36
N LEU A 20 3.48 -11.42 -3.22
CA LEU A 20 2.56 -10.36 -3.55
C LEU A 20 2.86 -9.21 -2.59
N PRO A 21 3.29 -8.03 -3.10
CA PRO A 21 3.34 -6.87 -2.25
C PRO A 21 1.92 -6.73 -1.70
N SER A 22 1.80 -6.60 -0.38
CA SER A 22 0.56 -6.13 0.24
C SER A 22 0.34 -4.72 -0.27
N ASN A 23 -0.15 -4.61 -1.51
CA ASN A 23 -0.53 -3.40 -2.20
C ASN A 23 -1.83 -2.87 -1.57
N ALA A 24 -1.82 -2.67 -0.26
CA ALA A 24 -2.36 -1.43 0.24
C ALA A 24 -1.51 -0.34 -0.43
N GLU A 25 -1.87 0.01 -1.67
CA GLU A 25 -1.19 1.05 -2.43
C GLU A 25 -1.07 2.24 -1.49
N ALA A 26 0.17 2.60 -1.13
CA ALA A 26 0.47 3.64 -0.16
C ALA A 26 0.20 5.01 -0.79
N GLY A 27 -1.05 5.24 -1.19
CA GLY A 27 -1.54 6.50 -1.69
C GLY A 27 -1.99 7.41 -0.57
N CYS A 28 -2.36 8.60 -0.99
CA CYS A 28 -2.62 9.75 -0.15
C CYS A 28 -4.04 10.20 -0.38
N TYR A 29 -4.80 10.34 0.69
CA TYR A 29 -5.96 11.21 0.63
C TYR A 29 -5.48 12.67 0.65
N ARG A 30 -5.99 13.50 -0.25
CA ARG A 30 -5.65 14.93 -0.33
C ARG A 30 -6.89 15.75 -0.64
N LEU A 31 -7.00 16.93 -0.03
CA LEU A 31 -8.05 17.90 -0.32
C LEU A 31 -7.91 18.43 -1.76
N GLY A 32 -8.90 18.13 -2.59
CA GLY A 32 -9.15 18.74 -3.90
C GLY A 32 -10.39 19.64 -3.86
N GLU A 33 -10.85 20.09 -5.02
CA GLU A 33 -11.96 21.06 -5.16
C GLU A 33 -13.26 20.59 -4.53
N THR A 34 -13.53 19.27 -4.54
CA THR A 34 -14.78 18.67 -4.07
C THR A 34 -14.63 17.87 -2.77
N GLY A 35 -13.47 17.91 -2.12
CA GLY A 35 -13.20 17.15 -0.89
C GLY A 35 -11.92 16.30 -0.95
N TYR A 36 -11.81 15.30 -0.09
CA TYR A 36 -10.63 14.44 0.00
C TYR A 36 -10.68 13.29 -1.00
N HIS A 37 -9.66 13.19 -1.86
CA HIS A 37 -9.54 12.14 -2.88
C HIS A 37 -8.26 11.34 -2.69
N TRP A 38 -8.30 10.05 -3.01
CA TRP A 38 -7.13 9.18 -2.98
C TRP A 38 -6.29 9.37 -4.24
N TYR A 39 -4.99 9.52 -4.06
CA TYR A 39 -4.01 9.64 -5.13
C TYR A 39 -2.86 8.68 -4.90
N ARG A 40 -2.35 8.10 -6.00
CA ARG A 40 -1.19 7.20 -5.96
C ARG A 40 0.11 7.92 -5.59
N TYR A 41 0.18 9.23 -5.84
CA TYR A 41 1.31 10.09 -5.54
C TYR A 41 0.86 11.31 -4.75
N CYS A 42 1.78 11.86 -3.96
CA CYS A 42 1.55 13.07 -3.21
C CYS A 42 2.20 14.27 -3.92
N TRP A 43 1.53 15.41 -3.88
CA TRP A 43 2.10 16.70 -4.27
C TRP A 43 1.37 17.87 -3.59
N GLY A 44 2.10 18.96 -3.34
CA GLY A 44 1.56 20.16 -2.68
C GLY A 44 1.83 20.22 -1.17
N PRO A 45 1.29 21.24 -0.50
CA PRO A 45 1.65 21.58 0.88
C PRO A 45 1.09 20.60 1.92
N ARG A 46 1.69 20.54 3.11
CA ARG A 46 1.30 19.56 4.15
C ARG A 46 -0.15 19.64 4.63
N TRP A 47 -0.79 20.81 4.56
CA TRP A 47 -2.12 21.04 5.12
C TRP A 47 -3.26 20.50 4.25
N VAL A 48 -2.98 20.09 3.01
CA VAL A 48 -3.98 19.41 2.16
C VAL A 48 -4.09 17.92 2.46
N TYR A 49 -3.23 17.35 3.31
CA TYR A 49 -3.25 15.94 3.70
C TYR A 49 -3.94 15.77 5.06
N PRO A 50 -4.85 14.78 5.20
CA PRO A 50 -5.49 14.48 6.48
C PRO A 50 -4.54 13.78 7.45
N HIS A 51 -4.78 14.00 8.76
CA HIS A 51 -4.27 13.27 9.92
C HIS A 51 -2.91 12.56 9.75
N HIS A 52 -1.85 13.22 10.20
CA HIS A 52 -0.50 12.67 10.35
C HIS A 52 0.16 12.18 9.05
N ARG A 53 -0.44 12.39 7.88
CA ARG A 53 0.22 12.07 6.61
C ARG A 53 1.09 13.23 6.14
N ILE A 54 2.33 12.92 5.77
CA ILE A 54 3.26 13.86 5.15
C ILE A 54 3.63 13.40 3.75
N CYS A 55 3.77 14.36 2.85
CA CYS A 55 4.30 14.14 1.51
C CYS A 55 5.82 14.29 1.53
N ARG A 56 6.56 13.23 1.16
CA ARG A 56 8.02 13.24 1.06
C ARG A 56 8.47 12.56 -0.23
N HIS A 57 9.16 13.31 -1.09
CA HIS A 57 9.63 12.85 -2.41
C HIS A 57 8.53 12.23 -3.30
N GLY A 58 7.29 12.73 -3.23
CA GLY A 58 6.17 12.19 -4.01
C GLY A 58 5.48 10.98 -3.38
N TYR A 59 5.96 10.51 -2.22
CA TYR A 59 5.38 9.40 -1.46
C TYR A 59 4.70 9.88 -0.18
N CYS A 60 3.61 9.19 0.20
CA CYS A 60 2.97 9.42 1.49
C CYS A 60 3.59 8.59 2.59
N TRP A 61 3.83 9.26 3.71
CA TRP A 61 4.32 8.65 4.94
C TRP A 61 3.39 9.04 6.07
N TYR A 62 3.20 8.14 7.02
CA TYR A 62 2.69 8.53 8.33
C TYR A 62 3.85 9.17 9.11
N ARG A 63 3.55 10.30 9.74
CA ARG A 63 4.42 10.98 10.69
C ARG A 63 4.39 10.29 12.04
#